data_AF-A0A843HA26-F1
#
_entry.id   AF-A0A843HA26-F1
#
_cell.length_a   1.000
_cell.length_b   1.000
_cell.length_c   1.000
_cell.angle_alpha   90.00
_cell.angle_beta   90.00
_cell.angle_gamma   90.00
#
_symmetry.space_group_name_H-M   'P 1'
#
loop_
_entity.id
_entity.type
_entity.pdbx_description
1 polymer ?
#
loop_
_entity_poly.entity_id
_entity_poly.type
_entity_poly.pdbx_seq_one_letter_code
_entity_poly.pdbx_strand_id
1 'polypeptide(L)'
;FETTQPNQYGEVRVYLWCLAISERKVYHGYDINTYMAFLENRRAIIYFHNLKFDSSYIVNYLLSNNIEFDICEKQGTIYSIKFWDIELRDSMNFLPMTLKQVGETFCSKYKKLEYDDYSKPYDYKPNNYDIKYCKYDVLTLREGLSNYLTELTNVLNENGCPKTAKKVKKKLTNAGIAYEAFKEISLIESVCERTTRAMYNLIKPAYSGGYVYAKGGCYQVGNGIKEILMLDENSMYPDKYANAPMPIGNHFTINQEDIFNEDYFCIIDISIKFHLKEGYIPIIGQGYNKQGGTIYMSDSDDFINLVITSIDFKYILKFYECDWIFNSGIAWRTKRGIFKTYADIFMKVKAESTGPRREVAKKLLNMCYGKTAMSGVMEKKKYYINELGTVSSIITEIEEDDNMLQYFQVGISICANARGDLFDKCEKVGCNNVLYTDTDSIKFICNDRKVLDKINIDDKKLGCWKVEGEPKIFKPLAPKKYIYYENERLHITSAGFNHSEVFRALGCPYIKNDKDQYESIKLNIDDAMHFINKYDFGLQVLCKQSRMVEGGRLISEVQKEIKKPKSMI
;
A
#
# COMPACT_ATOMS: atom_id res chain seq x y z
N PHE A 1 -6.10 20.63 11.18
CA PHE A 1 -7.08 21.57 11.77
C PHE A 1 -7.96 20.84 12.77
N GLU A 2 -8.70 21.54 13.62
CA GLU A 2 -9.83 20.94 14.36
C GLU A 2 -11.16 21.37 13.74
N THR A 3 -12.06 20.40 13.58
CA THR A 3 -13.32 20.57 12.84
C THR A 3 -14.53 20.18 13.67
N THR A 4 -15.67 20.84 13.45
CA THR A 4 -16.93 20.52 14.13
C THR A 4 -17.55 19.23 13.61
N GLN A 5 -18.58 18.75 14.30
CA GLN A 5 -19.54 17.82 13.70
C GLN A 5 -20.42 18.55 12.67
N PRO A 6 -21.00 17.81 11.71
CA PRO A 6 -21.97 18.35 10.77
C PRO A 6 -23.18 18.95 11.50
N ASN A 7 -23.65 20.12 11.06
CA ASN A 7 -24.94 20.67 11.47
C ASN A 7 -26.10 19.92 10.77
N GLN A 8 -27.35 20.35 11.01
CA GLN A 8 -28.54 19.77 10.39
C GLN A 8 -28.56 19.86 8.85
N TYR A 9 -27.77 20.74 8.25
CA TYR A 9 -27.59 20.89 6.81
C TYR A 9 -26.33 20.15 6.30
N GLY A 10 -25.69 19.35 7.16
CA GLY A 10 -24.48 18.60 6.85
C GLY A 10 -23.21 19.44 6.90
N GLU A 11 -23.25 20.70 7.33
CA GLU A 11 -22.10 21.61 7.26
C GLU A 11 -21.15 21.47 8.44
N VAL A 12 -19.86 21.58 8.15
CA VAL A 12 -18.74 21.43 9.07
C VAL A 12 -17.80 22.59 8.85
N ARG A 13 -17.23 23.13 9.94
CA ARG A 13 -16.21 24.19 9.83
C ARG A 13 -14.96 23.85 10.60
N VAL A 14 -13.86 24.48 10.20
CA VAL A 14 -12.67 24.62 11.05
C VAL A 14 -13.04 25.59 12.17
N TYR A 15 -12.95 25.13 13.42
CA TYR A 15 -13.19 25.98 14.60
C TYR A 15 -11.89 26.36 15.33
N LEU A 16 -10.79 25.70 15.01
CA LEU A 16 -9.47 25.97 15.55
C LEU A 16 -8.39 25.50 14.56
N TRP A 17 -7.39 26.34 14.35
CA TRP A 17 -6.14 25.96 13.72
C TRP A 17 -4.96 26.29 14.62
N CYS A 18 -3.90 25.49 14.54
CA CYS A 18 -2.60 25.79 15.14
C CYS A 18 -1.51 25.63 14.07
N LEU A 19 -0.42 26.39 14.21
CA LEU A 19 0.78 26.27 13.37
C LEU A 19 2.02 26.50 14.22
N ALA A 20 2.95 25.53 14.23
CA ALA A 20 4.22 25.63 14.94
C ALA A 20 5.38 25.90 13.98
N ILE A 21 6.02 27.06 14.11
CA ILE A 21 7.29 27.38 13.42
C ILE A 21 8.47 26.85 14.27
N SER A 22 8.39 27.04 15.58
CA SER A 22 9.35 26.55 16.56
C SER A 22 8.65 26.20 17.87
N GLU A 23 9.35 25.57 18.81
CA GLU A 23 8.80 25.28 20.15
C GLU A 23 8.26 26.52 20.86
N ARG A 24 8.86 27.70 20.61
CA ARG A 24 8.47 28.98 21.21
C ARG A 24 7.54 29.82 20.33
N LYS A 25 7.38 29.48 19.04
CA LYS A 25 6.56 30.22 18.07
C LYS A 25 5.47 29.31 17.55
N VAL A 26 4.37 29.27 18.28
CA VAL A 26 3.13 28.58 17.91
C VAL A 26 2.01 29.60 17.83
N TYR A 27 1.33 29.63 16.69
CA TYR A 27 0.20 30.51 16.42
C TYR A 27 -1.07 29.68 16.35
N HIS A 28 -2.19 30.30 16.66
CA HIS A 28 -3.51 29.71 16.52
C HIS A 28 -4.53 30.76 16.13
N GLY A 29 -5.67 30.31 15.62
CA GLY A 29 -6.83 31.13 15.30
C GLY A 29 -8.08 30.26 15.17
N TYR A 30 -9.23 30.87 14.90
CA TYR A 30 -10.53 30.26 15.22
C TYR A 30 -11.37 29.88 14.01
N ASP A 31 -10.85 30.06 12.80
CA ASP A 31 -11.52 29.71 11.55
C ASP A 31 -10.53 29.65 10.37
N ILE A 32 -11.03 29.24 9.20
CA ILE A 32 -10.23 29.18 7.97
C ILE A 32 -9.80 30.59 7.49
N ASN A 33 -10.61 31.63 7.70
CA ASN A 33 -10.31 32.98 7.25
C ASN A 33 -9.08 33.55 7.97
N THR A 34 -9.02 33.38 9.29
CA THR A 34 -7.90 33.79 10.15
C THR A 34 -6.63 32.99 9.83
N TYR A 35 -6.76 31.73 9.42
CA TYR A 35 -5.63 30.95 8.93
C TYR A 35 -5.09 31.51 7.61
N MET A 36 -5.96 31.79 6.63
CA MET A 36 -5.56 32.31 5.33
C MET A 36 -4.97 33.72 5.43
N ALA A 37 -5.57 34.60 6.24
CA ALA A 37 -5.02 35.91 6.56
C ALA A 37 -3.66 35.82 7.27
N PHE A 38 -3.45 34.82 8.13
CA PHE A 38 -2.14 34.58 8.73
C PHE A 38 -1.08 34.20 7.69
N LEU A 39 -1.45 33.48 6.63
CA LEU A 39 -0.53 33.06 5.56
C LEU A 39 -0.25 34.13 4.51
N GLU A 40 -1.13 35.12 4.39
CA GLU A 40 -1.01 36.20 3.41
C GLU A 40 0.35 36.91 3.52
N ASN A 41 0.99 37.18 2.38
CA ASN A 41 2.32 37.78 2.27
C ASN A 41 3.45 37.01 2.98
N ARG A 42 3.28 35.70 3.22
CA ARG A 42 4.35 34.83 3.74
C ARG A 42 4.82 33.84 2.69
N ARG A 43 6.09 33.45 2.84
CA ARG A 43 6.70 32.33 2.09
C ARG A 43 6.99 31.18 3.04
N ALA A 44 6.37 30.03 2.81
CA ALA A 44 6.54 28.88 3.69
C ALA A 44 6.24 27.53 3.01
N ILE A 45 6.92 26.49 3.50
CA ILE A 45 6.50 25.10 3.30
C ILE A 45 5.82 24.66 4.60
N ILE A 46 4.57 24.24 4.52
CA ILE A 46 3.75 23.89 5.69
C ILE A 46 3.34 22.42 5.58
N TYR A 47 3.58 21.66 6.64
CA TYR A 47 3.22 20.25 6.68
C TYR A 47 1.91 20.05 7.46
N PHE A 48 0.96 19.39 6.82
CA PHE A 48 -0.22 18.81 7.47
C PHE A 48 0.01 17.31 7.70
N HIS A 49 -0.76 16.69 8.58
CA HIS A 49 -0.71 15.25 8.80
C HIS A 49 -2.03 14.65 8.35
N ASN A 50 -2.04 14.05 7.16
CA ASN A 50 -3.22 13.73 6.34
C ASN A 50 -3.80 14.97 5.63
N LEU A 51 -2.97 15.59 4.77
CA LEU A 51 -3.33 16.81 4.04
C LEU A 51 -4.62 16.63 3.23
N LYS A 52 -4.91 15.43 2.72
CA LYS A 52 -6.13 15.15 1.95
C LYS A 52 -7.41 15.61 2.66
N PHE A 53 -7.48 15.47 3.98
CA PHE A 53 -8.63 15.92 4.76
C PHE A 53 -8.68 17.46 4.86
N ASP A 54 -7.60 18.05 5.38
CA ASP A 54 -7.50 19.50 5.62
C ASP A 54 -7.54 20.31 4.31
N SER A 55 -7.04 19.75 3.20
CA SER A 55 -7.01 20.41 1.90
C SER A 55 -8.40 20.77 1.39
N SER A 56 -9.42 20.01 1.75
CA SER A 56 -10.77 20.26 1.27
C SER A 56 -11.29 21.63 1.73
N TYR A 57 -10.97 22.06 2.96
CA TYR A 57 -11.31 23.39 3.50
C TYR A 57 -10.49 24.50 2.82
N ILE A 58 -9.21 24.23 2.58
CA ILE A 58 -8.29 25.20 1.98
C ILE A 58 -8.67 25.45 0.52
N VAL A 59 -8.89 24.38 -0.26
CA VAL A 59 -9.32 24.48 -1.66
C VAL A 59 -10.70 25.15 -1.78
N ASN A 60 -11.63 24.86 -0.86
CA ASN A 60 -12.91 25.57 -0.83
C ASN A 60 -12.72 27.09 -0.66
N TYR A 61 -11.87 27.51 0.29
CA TYR A 61 -11.55 28.92 0.49
C TYR A 61 -10.90 29.55 -0.75
N LEU A 62 -9.91 28.88 -1.33
CA LEU A 62 -9.18 29.37 -2.50
C LEU A 62 -10.12 29.58 -3.69
N LEU A 63 -10.99 28.60 -3.98
CA LEU A 63 -12.01 28.69 -5.03
C LEU A 63 -13.01 29.81 -4.76
N SER A 64 -13.53 29.91 -3.52
CA SER A 64 -14.52 30.93 -3.14
C SER A 64 -13.99 32.36 -3.25
N ASN A 65 -12.67 32.54 -3.14
CA ASN A 65 -12.00 33.84 -3.22
C ASN A 65 -11.27 34.06 -4.56
N ASN A 66 -11.47 33.19 -5.55
CA ASN A 66 -10.80 33.26 -6.87
C ASN A 66 -9.26 33.36 -6.77
N ILE A 67 -8.67 32.66 -5.80
CA ILE A 67 -7.21 32.60 -5.64
C ILE A 67 -6.68 31.45 -6.50
N GLU A 68 -5.67 31.72 -7.31
CA GLU A 68 -5.01 30.69 -8.13
C GLU A 68 -4.19 29.72 -7.27
N PHE A 69 -4.26 28.44 -7.62
CA PHE A 69 -3.52 27.38 -6.95
C PHE A 69 -3.18 26.23 -7.90
N ASP A 70 -2.16 25.46 -7.52
CA ASP A 70 -1.73 24.23 -8.20
C ASP A 70 -1.74 23.06 -7.22
N ILE A 71 -2.28 21.91 -7.64
CA ILE A 71 -2.36 20.70 -6.81
C ILE A 71 -1.57 19.58 -7.48
N CYS A 72 -0.53 19.09 -6.78
CA CYS A 72 0.14 17.86 -7.16
C CYS A 72 -0.63 16.67 -6.57
N GLU A 73 -1.46 16.02 -7.38
CA GLU A 73 -2.24 14.84 -7.02
C GLU A 73 -1.92 13.65 -7.93
N LYS A 74 -1.96 12.42 -7.38
CA LYS A 74 -2.03 11.19 -8.20
C LYS A 74 -3.00 10.22 -7.55
N GLN A 75 -3.99 9.74 -8.31
CA GLN A 75 -4.97 8.72 -7.87
C GLN A 75 -5.66 9.07 -6.53
N GLY A 76 -6.11 10.31 -6.35
CA GLY A 76 -6.80 10.72 -5.12
C GLY A 76 -5.87 11.00 -3.94
N THR A 77 -4.54 10.93 -4.13
CA THR A 77 -3.54 11.28 -3.12
C THR A 77 -2.94 12.64 -3.43
N ILE A 78 -3.16 13.61 -2.55
CA ILE A 78 -2.62 14.98 -2.66
C ILE A 78 -1.23 15.01 -2.02
N TYR A 79 -0.20 15.29 -2.81
CA TYR A 79 1.18 15.41 -2.34
C TYR A 79 1.52 16.83 -1.90
N SER A 80 1.04 17.83 -2.66
CA SER A 80 1.22 19.23 -2.32
C SER A 80 0.14 20.13 -2.93
N ILE A 81 -0.09 21.27 -2.29
CA ILE A 81 -0.93 22.36 -2.81
C ILE A 81 -0.10 23.64 -2.77
N LYS A 82 -0.03 24.37 -3.87
CA LYS A 82 0.70 25.63 -3.97
C LYS A 82 -0.27 26.77 -4.28
N PHE A 83 -0.15 27.86 -3.55
CA PHE A 83 -0.89 29.10 -3.78
C PHE A 83 -0.08 30.24 -3.16
N TRP A 84 -0.10 31.43 -3.76
CA TRP A 84 0.82 32.51 -3.39
C TRP A 84 2.28 31.99 -3.31
N ASP A 85 3.04 32.35 -2.26
CA ASP A 85 4.37 31.82 -1.95
C ASP A 85 4.33 30.67 -0.91
N ILE A 86 3.20 29.98 -0.80
CA ILE A 86 2.96 28.88 0.14
C ILE A 86 2.94 27.54 -0.59
N GLU A 87 3.61 26.55 -0.01
CA GLU A 87 3.49 25.14 -0.41
C GLU A 87 3.05 24.30 0.79
N LEU A 88 1.83 23.75 0.72
CA LEU A 88 1.34 22.76 1.66
C LEU A 88 1.83 21.38 1.25
N ARG A 89 2.25 20.55 2.20
CA ARG A 89 2.70 19.17 1.98
C ARG A 89 2.08 18.22 2.98
N ASP A 90 1.90 16.96 2.56
CA ASP A 90 1.47 15.92 3.47
C ASP A 90 2.66 15.23 4.15
N SER A 91 2.73 15.32 5.48
CA SER A 91 3.71 14.60 6.28
C SER A 91 3.49 13.08 6.26
N MET A 92 2.29 12.58 5.95
CA MET A 92 2.05 11.14 5.82
C MET A 92 2.85 10.49 4.69
N ASN A 93 3.30 11.26 3.70
CA ASN A 93 4.22 10.79 2.67
C ASN A 93 5.62 10.42 3.23
N PHE A 94 5.94 10.91 4.43
CA PHE A 94 7.15 10.61 5.19
C PHE A 94 6.87 9.69 6.39
N LEU A 95 5.76 9.94 7.09
CA LEU A 95 5.34 9.28 8.32
C LEU A 95 3.92 8.69 8.14
N PRO A 96 3.75 7.59 7.39
CA PRO A 96 2.45 6.95 7.15
C PRO A 96 2.00 6.15 8.38
N MET A 97 1.79 6.84 9.48
CA MET A 97 1.35 6.34 10.77
C MET A 97 0.57 7.45 11.48
N THR A 98 -0.17 7.12 12.54
CA THR A 98 -0.94 8.12 13.28
C THR A 98 -0.02 9.12 14.00
N LEU A 99 -0.51 10.34 14.24
CA LEU A 99 0.26 11.34 14.98
C LEU A 99 0.66 10.88 16.40
N LYS A 100 -0.16 10.03 17.02
CA LYS A 100 0.19 9.37 18.29
C LYS A 100 1.43 8.50 18.15
N GLN A 101 1.46 7.62 17.14
CA GLN A 101 2.62 6.77 16.83
C GLN A 101 3.84 7.61 16.44
N VAL A 102 3.65 8.75 15.76
CA VAL A 102 4.74 9.70 15.50
C VAL A 102 5.33 10.22 16.81
N GLY A 103 4.47 10.63 17.73
CA GLY A 103 4.85 11.04 19.08
C GLY A 103 5.66 9.96 19.78
N GLU A 104 5.13 8.74 19.87
CA GLU A 104 5.76 7.60 20.52
C GLU A 104 7.13 7.24 19.91
N THR A 105 7.24 7.25 18.59
CA THR A 105 8.42 6.75 17.86
C THR A 105 9.52 7.79 17.69
N PHE A 106 9.16 9.04 17.38
CA PHE A 106 10.10 10.07 16.92
C PHE A 106 10.26 11.26 17.86
N CYS A 107 9.40 11.39 18.87
CA CYS A 107 9.43 12.57 19.76
C CYS A 107 9.96 12.21 21.15
N SER A 108 10.77 13.09 21.70
CA SER A 108 11.29 13.03 23.06
C SER A 108 10.55 13.97 24.01
N LYS A 109 10.01 15.10 23.50
CA LYS A 109 9.41 16.15 24.33
C LYS A 109 7.89 16.19 24.24
N TYR A 110 7.35 16.16 23.02
CA TYR A 110 5.92 16.33 22.79
C TYR A 110 5.27 15.00 22.42
N LYS A 111 4.12 14.73 23.03
CA LYS A 111 3.24 13.61 22.68
C LYS A 111 1.84 14.14 22.46
N LYS A 112 1.09 13.48 21.58
CA LYS A 112 -0.34 13.75 21.40
C LYS A 112 -1.06 13.57 22.73
N LEU A 113 -1.84 14.58 23.14
CA LEU A 113 -2.66 14.50 24.35
C LEU A 113 -3.90 13.64 24.08
N GLU A 114 -4.45 13.02 25.12
CA GLU A 114 -5.75 12.35 25.01
C GLU A 114 -6.87 13.38 24.88
N TYR A 115 -7.91 13.02 24.13
CA TYR A 115 -9.01 13.92 23.82
C TYR A 115 -10.28 13.08 23.72
N ASP A 116 -11.19 13.33 24.66
CA ASP A 116 -12.31 12.42 24.91
C ASP A 116 -13.59 12.83 24.17
N ASP A 117 -13.66 14.06 23.65
CA ASP A 117 -14.86 14.60 23.03
C ASP A 117 -14.58 15.25 21.67
N TYR A 118 -14.68 14.45 20.62
CA TYR A 118 -14.61 14.90 19.22
C TYR A 118 -15.95 15.43 18.69
N SER A 119 -17.02 15.44 19.50
CA SER A 119 -18.38 15.75 19.07
C SER A 119 -18.71 17.23 19.28
N LYS A 120 -17.90 18.12 18.71
CA LYS A 120 -18.08 19.57 18.87
C LYS A 120 -19.23 20.06 17.98
N PRO A 121 -20.28 20.72 18.51
CA PRO A 121 -21.35 21.26 17.70
C PRO A 121 -20.84 22.37 16.77
N TYR A 122 -21.62 22.70 15.75
CA TYR A 122 -21.21 23.65 14.71
C TYR A 122 -20.86 25.05 15.25
N ASP A 123 -21.58 25.54 16.25
CA ASP A 123 -21.39 26.84 16.90
C ASP A 123 -20.35 26.82 18.04
N TYR A 124 -19.65 25.69 18.23
CA TYR A 124 -18.67 25.53 19.30
C TYR A 124 -17.56 26.58 19.27
N LYS A 125 -17.19 27.07 20.46
CA LYS A 125 -16.05 27.97 20.66
C LYS A 125 -14.95 27.22 21.41
N PRO A 126 -13.71 27.17 20.88
CA PRO A 126 -12.63 26.45 21.52
C PRO A 126 -12.27 27.06 22.87
N ASN A 127 -12.05 26.19 23.85
CA ASN A 127 -11.56 26.55 25.17
C ASN A 127 -10.02 26.41 25.25
N ASN A 128 -9.44 26.73 26.41
CA ASN A 128 -7.99 26.65 26.63
C ASN A 128 -7.42 25.23 26.47
N TYR A 129 -8.21 24.19 26.75
CA TYR A 129 -7.81 22.80 26.55
C TYR A 129 -7.73 22.45 25.06
N ASP A 130 -8.70 22.88 24.24
CA ASP A 130 -8.68 22.65 22.79
C ASP A 130 -7.45 23.31 22.15
N ILE A 131 -7.17 24.56 22.54
CA ILE A 131 -5.96 25.28 22.10
C ILE A 131 -4.71 24.52 22.52
N LYS A 132 -4.64 24.04 23.76
CA LYS A 132 -3.51 23.25 24.26
C LYS A 132 -3.35 21.94 23.50
N TYR A 133 -4.43 21.22 23.27
CA TYR A 133 -4.45 19.97 22.52
C TYR A 133 -3.94 20.18 21.09
N CYS A 134 -4.53 21.12 20.34
CA CYS A 134 -4.14 21.41 18.96
C CYS A 134 -2.68 21.90 18.88
N LYS A 135 -2.22 22.67 19.88
CA LYS A 135 -0.81 23.06 20.02
C LYS A 135 0.13 21.86 20.21
N TYR A 136 -0.24 20.90 21.05
CA TYR A 136 0.56 19.68 21.27
C TYR A 136 0.61 18.81 20.01
N ASP A 137 -0.46 18.77 19.22
CA ASP A 137 -0.48 18.07 17.93
C ASP A 137 0.55 18.62 16.95
N VAL A 138 0.55 19.94 16.72
CA VAL A 138 1.50 20.57 15.79
C VAL A 138 2.94 20.55 16.28
N LEU A 139 3.16 20.58 17.60
CA LEU A 139 4.50 20.44 18.19
C LEU A 139 5.02 19.01 18.07
N THR A 140 4.16 18.00 18.29
CA THR A 140 4.47 16.58 18.09
C THR A 140 4.83 16.33 16.62
N LEU A 141 4.02 16.82 15.68
CA LEU A 141 4.30 16.67 14.26
C LEU A 141 5.65 17.31 13.87
N ARG A 142 5.89 18.54 14.33
CA ARG A 142 7.13 19.27 14.05
C ARG A 142 8.36 18.52 14.57
N GLU A 143 8.35 18.11 15.84
CA GLU A 143 9.46 17.36 16.44
C GLU A 143 9.68 16.04 15.69
N GLY A 144 8.62 15.25 15.51
CA GLY A 144 8.71 13.94 14.89
C GLY A 144 9.18 13.98 13.43
N LEU A 145 8.63 14.88 12.62
CA LEU A 145 9.06 15.06 11.22
C LEU A 145 10.50 15.58 11.13
N SER A 146 10.89 16.53 11.98
CA SER A 146 12.26 17.06 12.01
C SER A 146 13.27 15.97 12.36
N ASN A 147 12.97 15.15 13.37
CA ASN A 147 13.83 14.04 13.77
C ASN A 147 13.91 12.98 12.68
N TYR A 148 12.77 12.62 12.06
CA TYR A 148 12.74 11.68 10.95
C TYR A 148 13.57 12.15 9.74
N LEU A 149 13.39 13.39 9.27
CA LEU A 149 14.12 13.93 8.12
C LEU A 149 15.62 14.08 8.40
N THR A 150 15.98 14.39 9.65
CA THR A 150 17.38 14.46 10.08
C THR A 150 18.01 13.06 10.05
N GLU A 151 17.35 12.07 10.65
CA GLU A 151 17.85 10.69 10.66
C GLU A 151 17.92 10.11 9.24
N LEU A 152 16.93 10.39 8.39
CA LEU A 152 16.96 10.03 6.97
C LEU A 152 18.17 10.61 6.25
N THR A 153 18.50 11.88 6.52
CA THR A 153 19.67 12.54 5.94
C THR A 153 20.98 11.91 6.45
N ASN A 154 21.06 11.59 7.74
CA ASN A 154 22.24 10.95 8.36
C ASN A 154 22.47 9.56 7.78
N VAL A 155 21.44 8.70 7.77
CA VAL A 155 21.51 7.36 7.19
C VAL A 155 21.98 7.40 5.73
N LEU A 156 21.47 8.33 4.93
CA LEU A 156 21.91 8.48 3.54
C LEU A 156 23.38 8.91 3.43
N ASN A 157 23.84 9.89 4.21
CA ASN A 157 25.23 10.34 4.18
C ASN A 157 26.20 9.24 4.63
N GLU A 158 25.88 8.54 5.72
CA GLU A 158 26.72 7.49 6.30
C GLU A 158 26.84 6.26 5.39
N ASN A 159 25.88 6.05 4.49
CA ASN A 159 25.80 4.88 3.62
C ASN A 159 26.01 5.22 2.13
N GLY A 160 26.77 6.29 1.84
CA GLY A 160 27.27 6.56 0.48
C GLY A 160 26.27 7.24 -0.47
N CYS A 161 25.21 7.88 0.04
CA CYS A 161 24.21 8.61 -0.75
C CYS A 161 24.20 10.13 -0.52
N PRO A 162 25.35 10.84 -0.54
CA PRO A 162 25.39 12.27 -0.23
C PRO A 162 24.64 13.14 -1.25
N LYS A 163 24.51 12.72 -2.52
CA LYS A 163 23.73 13.49 -3.50
C LYS A 163 22.24 13.41 -3.18
N THR A 164 21.76 12.24 -2.78
CA THR A 164 20.37 12.04 -2.34
C THR A 164 20.09 12.76 -1.03
N ALA A 165 21.00 12.70 -0.05
CA ALA A 165 20.88 13.39 1.24
C ALA A 165 20.63 14.90 1.08
N LYS A 166 21.32 15.57 0.14
CA LYS A 166 21.12 17.00 -0.17
C LYS A 166 19.73 17.33 -0.74
N LYS A 167 19.00 16.34 -1.26
CA LYS A 167 17.68 16.51 -1.89
C LYS A 167 16.52 16.15 -0.96
N VAL A 168 16.74 15.60 0.23
CA VAL A 168 15.68 15.11 1.15
C VAL A 168 14.55 16.13 1.33
N LYS A 169 14.89 17.38 1.67
CA LYS A 169 13.90 18.47 1.89
C LYS A 169 13.17 18.94 0.62
N LYS A 170 13.70 18.63 -0.57
CA LYS A 170 13.12 18.97 -1.87
C LYS A 170 12.16 17.91 -2.39
N LYS A 171 12.23 16.68 -1.87
CA LYS A 171 11.33 15.60 -2.28
C LYS A 171 10.02 15.67 -1.50
N LEU A 172 8.95 15.14 -2.09
CA LEU A 172 7.61 15.08 -1.48
C LEU A 172 7.31 13.74 -0.80
N THR A 173 8.08 12.68 -1.10
CA THR A 173 7.77 11.31 -0.66
C THR A 173 9.02 10.52 -0.32
N ASN A 174 8.89 9.56 0.61
CA ASN A 174 9.93 8.57 0.88
C ASN A 174 10.28 7.74 -0.35
N ALA A 175 9.29 7.34 -1.17
CA ALA A 175 9.54 6.57 -2.39
C ALA A 175 10.45 7.32 -3.37
N GLY A 176 10.26 8.64 -3.52
CA GLY A 176 11.13 9.47 -4.34
C GLY A 176 12.56 9.61 -3.79
N ILE A 177 12.74 9.56 -2.46
CA ILE A 177 14.07 9.58 -1.83
C ILE A 177 14.75 8.21 -1.96
N ALA A 178 14.04 7.14 -1.62
CA ALA A 178 14.50 5.76 -1.74
C ALA A 178 14.96 5.44 -3.16
N TYR A 179 14.21 5.89 -4.16
CA TYR A 179 14.58 5.66 -5.55
C TYR A 179 15.83 6.45 -5.99
N GLU A 180 16.03 7.68 -5.53
CA GLU A 180 17.28 8.41 -5.83
C GLU A 180 18.48 7.72 -5.17
N ALA A 181 18.34 7.27 -3.92
CA ALA A 181 19.37 6.50 -3.24
C ALA A 181 19.65 5.18 -3.97
N PHE A 182 18.59 4.53 -4.47
CA PHE A 182 18.70 3.32 -5.27
C PHE A 182 19.51 3.58 -6.53
N LYS A 183 19.25 4.65 -7.28
CA LYS A 183 20.06 5.00 -8.46
C LYS A 183 21.51 5.30 -8.11
N GLU A 184 21.75 6.04 -7.02
CA GLU A 184 23.09 6.44 -6.58
C GLU A 184 23.95 5.23 -6.18
N ILE A 185 23.37 4.21 -5.51
CA ILE A 185 24.09 3.00 -5.08
C ILE A 185 24.18 1.95 -6.20
N SER A 186 23.06 1.65 -6.88
CA SER A 186 22.99 0.56 -7.86
C SER A 186 23.66 0.89 -9.20
N LEU A 187 23.81 2.19 -9.49
CA LEU A 187 24.21 2.67 -10.82
C LEU A 187 23.31 2.13 -11.94
N ILE A 188 22.02 1.92 -11.65
CA ILE A 188 21.02 1.40 -12.62
C ILE A 188 21.06 2.13 -13.97
N GLU A 189 21.35 3.44 -13.96
CA GLU A 189 21.46 4.29 -15.15
C GLU A 189 22.58 3.86 -16.12
N SER A 190 23.59 3.15 -15.62
CA SER A 190 24.74 2.67 -16.40
C SER A 190 24.62 1.21 -16.84
N VAL A 191 23.69 0.44 -16.24
CA VAL A 191 23.59 -1.02 -16.45
C VAL A 191 22.28 -1.46 -17.08
N CYS A 192 21.21 -0.68 -16.95
CA CYS A 192 19.90 -0.99 -17.51
C CYS A 192 19.51 0.04 -18.57
N GLU A 193 18.89 -0.42 -19.65
CA GLU A 193 18.27 0.45 -20.64
C GLU A 193 17.12 1.26 -20.02
N ARG A 194 17.08 2.56 -20.28
CA ARG A 194 15.96 3.40 -19.85
C ARG A 194 14.73 3.09 -20.70
N THR A 195 13.58 2.93 -20.05
CA THR A 195 12.32 2.65 -20.75
C THR A 195 11.90 3.84 -21.62
N THR A 196 11.79 3.61 -22.92
CA THR A 196 11.16 4.55 -23.86
C THR A 196 9.65 4.36 -23.89
N ARG A 197 8.91 5.33 -24.44
CA ARG A 197 7.45 5.21 -24.64
C ARG A 197 7.06 4.01 -25.49
N ALA A 198 7.79 3.77 -26.59
CA ALA A 198 7.57 2.64 -27.48
C ALA A 198 7.74 1.30 -26.74
N MET A 199 8.84 1.17 -25.99
CA MET A 199 9.09 0.00 -25.15
C MET A 199 8.03 -0.16 -24.07
N TYR A 200 7.65 0.92 -23.38
CA TYR A 200 6.61 0.90 -22.35
C TYR A 200 5.29 0.36 -22.90
N ASN A 201 4.84 0.84 -24.06
CA ASN A 201 3.59 0.38 -24.67
C ASN A 201 3.64 -1.12 -25.03
N LEU A 202 4.80 -1.61 -25.47
CA LEU A 202 5.02 -3.03 -25.78
C LEU A 202 4.97 -3.92 -24.53
N ILE A 203 5.57 -3.48 -23.42
CA ILE A 203 5.78 -4.35 -22.24
C ILE A 203 4.79 -4.14 -21.10
N LYS A 204 4.08 -3.00 -21.08
CA LYS A 204 3.06 -2.69 -20.07
C LYS A 204 2.03 -3.80 -19.89
N PRO A 205 1.53 -4.46 -20.95
CA PRO A 205 0.58 -5.56 -20.79
C PRO A 205 1.10 -6.74 -19.94
N ALA A 206 2.42 -6.99 -19.92
CA ALA A 206 3.03 -8.02 -19.05
C ALA A 206 3.21 -7.58 -17.58
N TYR A 207 2.96 -6.30 -17.25
CA TYR A 207 3.08 -5.85 -15.88
C TYR A 207 1.88 -6.30 -15.04
N SER A 208 2.15 -7.29 -14.19
CA SER A 208 1.26 -7.70 -13.10
C SER A 208 1.91 -7.37 -11.75
N GLY A 209 1.09 -7.02 -10.76
CA GLY A 209 1.54 -6.80 -9.38
C GLY A 209 1.72 -8.11 -8.59
N GLY A 210 1.47 -8.05 -7.28
CA GLY A 210 1.42 -9.24 -6.43
C GLY A 210 0.26 -10.17 -6.80
N TYR A 211 0.42 -11.46 -6.50
CA TYR A 211 -0.63 -12.47 -6.67
C TYR A 211 -1.45 -12.58 -5.39
N VAL A 212 -2.78 -12.60 -5.53
CA VAL A 212 -3.71 -12.74 -4.40
C VAL A 212 -4.73 -13.80 -4.77
N TYR A 213 -4.90 -14.82 -3.94
CA TYR A 213 -5.84 -15.93 -4.13
C TYR A 213 -6.59 -16.21 -2.83
N ALA A 214 -7.85 -16.63 -2.94
CA ALA A 214 -8.69 -16.98 -1.79
C ALA A 214 -9.57 -18.18 -2.14
N LYS A 215 -9.33 -19.32 -1.48
CA LYS A 215 -10.11 -20.56 -1.65
C LYS A 215 -11.34 -20.52 -0.76
N GLY A 216 -12.53 -20.37 -1.35
CA GLY A 216 -13.77 -20.29 -0.58
C GLY A 216 -13.99 -21.49 0.35
N GLY A 217 -14.40 -21.24 1.59
CA GLY A 217 -14.67 -22.28 2.59
C GLY A 217 -14.39 -21.81 4.01
N CYS A 218 -14.75 -22.63 5.00
CA CYS A 218 -14.35 -22.47 6.39
C CYS A 218 -13.56 -23.71 6.81
N TYR A 219 -12.32 -23.51 7.26
CA TYR A 219 -11.36 -24.57 7.53
C TYR A 219 -11.07 -24.61 9.02
N GLN A 220 -11.33 -25.74 9.67
CA GLN A 220 -11.16 -25.91 11.11
C GLN A 220 -10.23 -27.10 11.36
N VAL A 221 -9.24 -26.92 12.23
CA VAL A 221 -8.38 -28.01 12.73
C VAL A 221 -9.25 -29.03 13.47
N GLY A 222 -9.10 -30.30 13.10
CA GLY A 222 -10.12 -31.32 13.29
C GLY A 222 -10.78 -31.70 11.96
N ASN A 223 -11.70 -32.66 11.94
CA ASN A 223 -12.43 -33.07 10.73
C ASN A 223 -11.55 -33.38 9.49
N GLY A 224 -10.38 -34.00 9.71
CA GLY A 224 -9.42 -34.36 8.65
C GLY A 224 -8.35 -33.29 8.35
N ILE A 225 -8.44 -32.09 8.92
CA ILE A 225 -7.39 -31.06 8.87
C ILE A 225 -6.53 -31.20 10.14
N LYS A 226 -5.24 -31.48 9.97
CA LYS A 226 -4.31 -31.58 11.10
C LYS A 226 -3.89 -30.22 11.63
N GLU A 227 -3.56 -29.30 10.73
CA GLU A 227 -3.02 -28.00 11.06
C GLU A 227 -3.26 -27.00 9.92
N ILE A 228 -3.28 -25.72 10.26
CA ILE A 228 -3.28 -24.60 9.31
C ILE A 228 -2.10 -23.71 9.66
N LEU A 229 -1.28 -23.36 8.67
CA LEU A 229 -0.11 -22.50 8.86
C LEU A 229 -0.24 -21.21 8.06
N MET A 230 0.20 -20.11 8.66
CA MET A 230 0.32 -18.81 8.03
C MET A 230 1.79 -18.45 7.92
N LEU A 231 2.29 -18.28 6.69
CA LEU A 231 3.65 -17.83 6.43
C LEU A 231 3.65 -16.47 5.71
N ASP A 232 4.70 -15.69 5.95
CA ASP A 232 4.98 -14.40 5.33
C ASP A 232 6.47 -14.25 5.01
N GLU A 233 6.81 -13.73 3.83
CA GLU A 233 8.19 -13.59 3.38
C GLU A 233 8.81 -12.26 3.84
N ASN A 234 9.95 -12.35 4.52
CA ASN A 234 10.68 -11.20 4.99
C ASN A 234 11.20 -10.34 3.85
N SER A 235 10.48 -9.25 3.55
CA SER A 235 10.88 -8.24 2.56
C SER A 235 11.07 -8.85 1.15
N MET A 236 10.02 -9.50 0.65
CA MET A 236 9.99 -10.20 -0.65
C MET A 236 10.57 -9.38 -1.81
N TYR A 237 10.07 -8.17 -2.08
CA TYR A 237 10.59 -7.38 -3.22
C TYR A 237 12.06 -7.00 -3.06
N PRO A 238 12.54 -6.58 -1.86
CA PRO A 238 13.97 -6.47 -1.59
C PRO A 238 14.80 -7.71 -1.84
N ASP A 239 14.32 -8.88 -1.47
CA ASP A 239 15.00 -10.13 -1.82
C ASP A 239 15.11 -10.29 -3.34
N LYS A 240 14.00 -10.05 -4.07
CA LYS A 240 13.99 -10.27 -5.52
C LYS A 240 14.97 -9.36 -6.23
N TYR A 241 14.95 -8.03 -5.99
CA TYR A 241 15.92 -7.17 -6.67
C TYR A 241 17.37 -7.44 -6.24
N ALA A 242 17.61 -7.95 -5.03
CA ALA A 242 18.95 -8.29 -4.55
C ALA A 242 19.50 -9.58 -5.18
N ASN A 243 18.68 -10.64 -5.25
CA ASN A 243 19.17 -12.00 -5.46
C ASN A 243 18.70 -12.66 -6.77
N ALA A 244 17.60 -12.21 -7.37
CA ALA A 244 17.11 -12.75 -8.63
C ALA A 244 17.90 -12.21 -9.85
N PRO A 245 17.86 -12.90 -11.01
CA PRO A 245 18.40 -12.36 -12.25
C PRO A 245 17.60 -11.13 -12.67
N MET A 246 18.28 -10.01 -12.88
CA MET A 246 17.67 -8.73 -13.26
C MET A 246 18.08 -8.34 -14.68
N PRO A 247 17.19 -7.70 -15.46
CA PRO A 247 17.47 -7.31 -16.84
C PRO A 247 18.54 -6.22 -16.92
N ILE A 248 19.52 -6.40 -17.81
CA ILE A 248 20.63 -5.49 -18.07
C ILE A 248 20.83 -5.26 -19.57
N GLY A 249 21.51 -4.18 -19.91
CA GLY A 249 21.79 -3.79 -21.29
C GLY A 249 20.53 -3.41 -22.06
N ASN A 250 20.65 -3.41 -23.39
CA ASN A 250 19.56 -3.13 -24.31
C ASN A 250 18.76 -4.41 -24.61
N HIS A 251 17.47 -4.23 -24.86
CA HIS A 251 16.63 -5.32 -25.33
C HIS A 251 16.98 -5.77 -26.75
N PHE A 252 16.59 -7.00 -27.09
CA PHE A 252 16.65 -7.56 -28.43
C PHE A 252 15.42 -8.44 -28.70
N THR A 253 15.07 -8.61 -29.97
CA THR A 253 14.01 -9.52 -30.40
C THR A 253 14.44 -10.97 -30.23
N ILE A 254 13.50 -11.85 -29.89
CA ILE A 254 13.79 -13.27 -29.64
C ILE A 254 12.95 -14.20 -30.52
N ASN A 255 13.42 -15.43 -30.66
CA ASN A 255 12.67 -16.55 -31.22
C ASN A 255 12.09 -17.42 -30.09
N GLN A 256 11.27 -18.40 -30.46
CA GLN A 256 10.59 -19.29 -29.50
C GLN A 256 11.55 -20.06 -28.58
N GLU A 257 12.72 -20.44 -29.08
CA GLU A 257 13.74 -21.20 -28.32
C GLU A 257 14.40 -20.37 -27.20
N ASP A 258 14.54 -19.05 -27.40
CA ASP A 258 15.14 -18.14 -26.43
C ASP A 258 14.30 -17.96 -25.16
N ILE A 259 13.00 -18.26 -25.22
CA ILE A 259 12.07 -18.12 -24.08
C ILE A 259 12.53 -18.96 -22.88
N PHE A 260 13.16 -20.10 -23.16
CA PHE A 260 13.62 -21.06 -22.16
C PHE A 260 15.08 -20.84 -21.73
N ASN A 261 15.74 -19.81 -22.26
CA ASN A 261 17.09 -19.48 -21.85
C ASN A 261 17.08 -18.75 -20.49
N GLU A 262 17.66 -19.39 -19.47
CA GLU A 262 17.70 -18.85 -18.11
C GLU A 262 18.57 -17.58 -17.96
N ASP A 263 19.44 -17.31 -18.93
CA ASP A 263 20.21 -16.07 -18.97
C ASP A 263 19.38 -14.87 -19.45
N TYR A 264 18.17 -15.10 -19.96
CA TYR A 264 17.30 -14.08 -20.53
C TYR A 264 16.05 -13.82 -19.68
N PHE A 265 15.71 -12.54 -19.54
CA PHE A 265 14.40 -12.12 -19.06
C PHE A 265 13.58 -11.70 -20.27
N CYS A 266 12.56 -12.50 -20.60
CA CYS A 266 11.78 -12.32 -21.81
C CYS A 266 10.39 -11.80 -21.48
N ILE A 267 9.86 -10.98 -22.38
CA ILE A 267 8.45 -10.62 -22.46
C ILE A 267 7.96 -11.11 -23.82
N ILE A 268 6.95 -11.99 -23.79
CA ILE A 268 6.47 -12.74 -24.95
C ILE A 268 5.01 -12.43 -25.20
N ASP A 269 4.65 -12.30 -26.46
CA ASP A 269 3.28 -12.31 -26.97
C ASP A 269 3.01 -13.72 -27.48
N ILE A 270 1.99 -14.37 -26.91
CA ILE A 270 1.55 -15.71 -27.28
C ILE A 270 0.05 -15.74 -27.48
N SER A 271 -0.39 -16.59 -28.39
CA SER A 271 -1.78 -17.07 -28.43
C SER A 271 -1.83 -18.40 -27.70
N ILE A 272 -2.67 -18.54 -26.68
CA ILE A 272 -2.74 -19.74 -25.83
C ILE A 272 -4.18 -20.16 -25.58
N LYS A 273 -4.44 -21.46 -25.60
CA LYS A 273 -5.61 -22.11 -25.01
C LYS A 273 -5.14 -23.07 -23.92
N PHE A 274 -5.90 -23.20 -22.84
CA PHE A 274 -5.40 -23.88 -21.65
C PHE A 274 -6.51 -24.47 -20.78
N HIS A 275 -6.15 -25.47 -19.97
CA HIS A 275 -6.97 -26.03 -18.91
C HIS A 275 -6.14 -26.23 -17.65
N LEU A 276 -6.65 -25.78 -16.51
CA LEU A 276 -5.97 -25.89 -15.22
C LEU A 276 -5.84 -27.37 -14.87
N LYS A 277 -4.62 -27.82 -14.59
CA LYS A 277 -4.38 -29.19 -14.16
C LYS A 277 -5.03 -29.44 -12.82
N GLU A 278 -5.49 -30.67 -12.63
CA GLU A 278 -6.06 -31.08 -11.35
C GLU A 278 -5.06 -30.82 -10.21
N GLY A 279 -5.58 -30.17 -9.17
CA GLY A 279 -4.83 -29.90 -7.95
C GLY A 279 -3.97 -28.64 -7.94
N TYR A 280 -3.95 -27.88 -9.02
CA TYR A 280 -3.28 -26.57 -9.11
C TYR A 280 -4.22 -25.40 -8.81
N ILE A 281 -3.63 -24.22 -8.61
CA ILE A 281 -4.35 -22.96 -8.43
C ILE A 281 -4.29 -22.12 -9.71
N PRO A 282 -5.35 -21.36 -10.07
CA PRO A 282 -5.34 -20.55 -11.27
C PRO A 282 -4.44 -19.32 -11.10
N ILE A 283 -3.59 -19.06 -12.10
CA ILE A 283 -2.60 -17.95 -12.09
C ILE A 283 -2.71 -17.02 -13.30
N ILE A 284 -3.51 -17.34 -14.31
CA ILE A 284 -3.75 -16.47 -15.48
C ILE A 284 -4.88 -15.49 -15.15
N GLY A 285 -4.58 -14.20 -15.04
CA GLY A 285 -5.56 -13.17 -14.66
C GLY A 285 -6.44 -12.70 -15.82
N GLN A 286 -7.74 -12.45 -15.56
CA GLN A 286 -8.70 -11.85 -16.50
C GLN A 286 -8.98 -10.35 -16.21
N GLY A 287 -8.33 -9.80 -15.18
CA GLY A 287 -8.56 -8.43 -14.69
C GLY A 287 -9.33 -8.40 -13.37
N TYR A 288 -10.00 -7.28 -13.09
CA TYR A 288 -10.72 -7.04 -11.84
C TYR A 288 -12.23 -7.21 -12.04
N ASN A 289 -12.91 -7.84 -11.09
CA ASN A 289 -14.36 -7.85 -11.06
C ASN A 289 -14.92 -6.49 -10.59
N LYS A 290 -16.23 -6.24 -10.79
CA LYS A 290 -16.93 -5.01 -10.38
C LYS A 290 -16.86 -4.72 -8.87
N GLN A 291 -16.48 -5.71 -8.04
CA GLN A 291 -16.30 -5.60 -6.58
C GLN A 291 -14.83 -5.47 -6.16
N GLY A 292 -13.89 -5.36 -7.12
CA GLY A 292 -12.46 -5.14 -6.88
C GLY A 292 -11.62 -6.40 -6.59
N GLY A 293 -12.14 -7.60 -6.81
CA GLY A 293 -11.39 -8.86 -6.70
C GLY A 293 -10.76 -9.24 -8.04
N THR A 294 -9.49 -9.68 -8.03
CA THR A 294 -8.82 -10.26 -9.20
C THR A 294 -9.50 -11.57 -9.58
N ILE A 295 -9.84 -11.75 -10.87
CA ILE A 295 -10.34 -13.01 -11.41
C ILE A 295 -9.19 -13.73 -12.08
N TYR A 296 -9.04 -15.04 -11.82
CA TYR A 296 -8.12 -15.91 -12.55
C TYR A 296 -8.89 -16.96 -13.32
N MET A 297 -8.41 -17.29 -14.51
CA MET A 297 -9.02 -18.25 -15.41
C MET A 297 -8.50 -19.66 -15.11
N SER A 298 -9.43 -20.61 -15.02
CA SER A 298 -9.13 -22.05 -15.00
C SER A 298 -8.93 -22.60 -16.40
N ASP A 299 -9.63 -22.05 -17.40
CA ASP A 299 -9.66 -22.62 -18.74
C ASP A 299 -9.95 -21.56 -19.81
N SER A 300 -9.60 -21.90 -21.04
CA SER A 300 -9.99 -21.23 -22.27
C SER A 300 -9.92 -22.24 -23.40
N ASP A 301 -11.08 -22.62 -23.95
CA ASP A 301 -11.16 -23.52 -25.12
C ASP A 301 -10.65 -22.85 -26.40
N ASP A 302 -10.85 -21.54 -26.50
CA ASP A 302 -10.38 -20.71 -27.60
C ASP A 302 -8.98 -20.14 -27.33
N PHE A 303 -8.22 -19.90 -28.39
CA PHE A 303 -6.95 -19.17 -28.30
C PHE A 303 -7.20 -17.72 -27.87
N ILE A 304 -6.60 -17.32 -26.75
CA ILE A 304 -6.54 -15.94 -26.30
C ILE A 304 -5.12 -15.40 -26.41
N ASN A 305 -4.98 -14.09 -26.61
CA ASN A 305 -3.68 -13.44 -26.66
C ASN A 305 -3.25 -12.99 -25.28
N LEU A 306 -2.04 -13.36 -24.87
CA LEU A 306 -1.42 -12.95 -23.63
C LEU A 306 -0.02 -12.37 -23.91
N VAL A 307 0.28 -11.25 -23.25
CA VAL A 307 1.64 -10.71 -23.19
C VAL A 307 2.16 -10.94 -21.77
N ILE A 308 3.14 -11.81 -21.61
CA ILE A 308 3.57 -12.33 -20.30
C ILE A 308 5.10 -12.42 -20.19
N THR A 309 5.60 -12.55 -18.98
CA THR A 309 7.04 -12.79 -18.77
C THR A 309 7.40 -14.26 -18.95
N SER A 310 8.65 -14.57 -19.31
CA SER A 310 9.14 -15.95 -19.33
C SER A 310 9.01 -16.65 -17.97
N ILE A 311 9.09 -15.89 -16.88
CA ILE A 311 8.92 -16.40 -15.51
C ILE A 311 7.47 -16.84 -15.28
N ASP A 312 6.49 -15.99 -15.58
CA ASP A 312 5.08 -16.35 -15.43
C ASP A 312 4.70 -17.50 -16.37
N PHE A 313 5.21 -17.48 -17.61
CA PHE A 313 4.98 -18.53 -18.60
C PHE A 313 5.46 -19.91 -18.14
N LYS A 314 6.63 -19.98 -17.49
CA LYS A 314 7.16 -21.22 -16.89
C LYS A 314 6.15 -21.85 -15.93
N TYR A 315 5.51 -21.06 -15.08
CA TYR A 315 4.50 -21.57 -14.15
C TYR A 315 3.17 -21.87 -14.84
N ILE A 316 2.80 -21.13 -15.89
CA ILE A 316 1.62 -21.46 -16.71
C ILE A 316 1.75 -22.86 -17.32
N LEU A 317 2.86 -23.15 -17.99
CA LEU A 317 3.12 -24.49 -18.57
C LEU A 317 3.12 -25.60 -17.49
N LYS A 318 3.48 -25.24 -16.26
CA LYS A 318 3.48 -26.16 -15.14
C LYS A 318 2.07 -26.42 -14.62
N PHE A 319 1.28 -25.38 -14.39
CA PHE A 319 -0.01 -25.43 -13.70
C PHE A 319 -1.17 -25.78 -14.64
N TYR A 320 -0.99 -25.57 -15.94
CA TYR A 320 -2.01 -25.79 -16.96
C TYR A 320 -1.53 -26.77 -18.03
N GLU A 321 -2.48 -27.48 -18.62
CA GLU A 321 -2.33 -28.10 -19.93
C GLU A 321 -2.55 -27.01 -20.97
N CYS A 322 -1.63 -26.82 -21.89
CA CYS A 322 -1.62 -25.66 -22.79
C CYS A 322 -1.27 -26.07 -24.22
N ASP A 323 -1.99 -25.53 -25.19
CA ASP A 323 -1.51 -25.37 -26.56
C ASP A 323 -1.26 -23.88 -26.80
N TRP A 324 -0.10 -23.54 -27.36
CA TRP A 324 0.29 -22.15 -27.53
C TRP A 324 1.07 -21.92 -28.82
N ILE A 325 0.99 -20.70 -29.32
CA ILE A 325 1.66 -20.22 -30.52
C ILE A 325 2.48 -18.99 -30.11
N PHE A 326 3.77 -19.01 -30.44
CA PHE A 326 4.63 -17.85 -30.27
C PHE A 326 4.36 -16.82 -31.37
N ASN A 327 3.99 -15.59 -30.98
CA ASN A 327 3.73 -14.51 -31.93
C ASN A 327 4.96 -13.61 -32.07
N SER A 328 5.46 -13.11 -30.95
CA SER A 328 6.67 -12.28 -30.90
C SER A 328 7.22 -12.20 -29.47
N GLY A 329 8.43 -11.67 -29.32
CA GLY A 329 8.97 -11.42 -27.99
C GLY A 329 10.20 -10.53 -28.04
N ILE A 330 10.48 -9.92 -26.89
CA ILE A 330 11.74 -9.22 -26.63
C ILE A 330 12.35 -9.74 -25.34
N ALA A 331 13.67 -9.62 -25.23
CA ALA A 331 14.40 -10.04 -24.04
C ALA A 331 15.53 -9.09 -23.68
N TRP A 332 15.96 -9.21 -22.42
CA TRP A 332 17.20 -8.64 -21.90
C TRP A 332 18.08 -9.78 -21.40
N ARG A 333 19.39 -9.60 -21.52
CA ARG A 333 20.32 -10.41 -20.72
C ARG A 333 20.08 -10.13 -19.24
N THR A 334 20.33 -11.12 -18.41
CA THR A 334 20.17 -10.98 -16.96
C THR A 334 21.49 -11.06 -16.22
N LYS A 335 21.54 -10.45 -15.04
CA LYS A 335 22.64 -10.60 -14.10
C LYS A 335 22.10 -10.64 -12.68
N ARG A 336 22.55 -11.62 -11.90
CA ARG A 336 22.22 -11.73 -10.47
C ARG A 336 23.06 -10.74 -9.66
N GLY A 337 22.50 -10.23 -8.57
CA GLY A 337 23.26 -9.44 -7.60
C GLY A 337 23.49 -7.98 -7.97
N ILE A 338 22.96 -7.47 -9.09
CA ILE A 338 23.25 -6.10 -9.54
C ILE A 338 22.72 -5.02 -8.59
N PHE A 339 21.65 -5.31 -7.83
CA PHE A 339 21.08 -4.39 -6.85
C PHE A 339 21.32 -4.84 -5.40
N LYS A 340 22.14 -5.87 -5.20
CA LYS A 340 22.40 -6.47 -3.89
C LYS A 340 23.00 -5.48 -2.89
N THR A 341 23.96 -4.65 -3.33
CA THR A 341 24.61 -3.66 -2.47
C THR A 341 23.61 -2.72 -1.79
N TYR A 342 22.58 -2.28 -2.52
CA TYR A 342 21.53 -1.43 -1.95
C TYR A 342 20.75 -2.17 -0.85
N ALA A 343 20.35 -3.41 -1.12
CA ALA A 343 19.62 -4.23 -0.17
C ALA A 343 20.45 -4.50 1.10
N ASP A 344 21.70 -4.92 0.93
CA ASP A 344 22.62 -5.27 2.02
C ASP A 344 22.86 -4.09 2.96
N ILE A 345 23.05 -2.88 2.42
CA ILE A 345 23.20 -1.64 3.19
C ILE A 345 22.00 -1.43 4.11
N PHE A 346 20.78 -1.35 3.55
CA PHE A 346 19.61 -0.97 4.35
C PHE A 346 19.08 -2.12 5.20
N MET A 347 19.34 -3.38 4.81
CA MET A 347 19.11 -4.53 5.68
C MET A 347 20.01 -4.50 6.90
N LYS A 348 21.30 -4.19 6.73
CA LYS A 348 22.24 -4.05 7.84
C LYS A 348 21.81 -2.94 8.80
N VAL A 349 21.53 -1.74 8.28
CA VAL A 349 21.05 -0.62 9.12
C VAL A 349 19.75 -0.98 9.84
N LYS A 350 18.79 -1.61 9.15
CA LYS A 350 17.52 -2.07 9.75
C LYS A 350 17.78 -3.07 10.88
N ALA A 351 18.68 -4.04 10.68
CA ALA A 351 18.97 -5.09 11.65
C ALA A 351 19.70 -4.57 12.91
N GLU A 352 20.63 -3.64 12.75
CA GLU A 352 21.48 -3.10 13.82
C GLU A 352 20.85 -1.91 14.57
N SER A 353 19.78 -1.31 14.02
CA SER A 353 19.15 -0.11 14.58
C SER A 353 17.79 -0.38 15.22
N THR A 354 17.37 0.52 16.11
CA THR A 354 16.02 0.60 16.67
C THR A 354 15.41 1.99 16.42
N GLY A 355 14.13 2.16 16.74
CA GLY A 355 13.45 3.46 16.68
C GLY A 355 13.49 4.12 15.29
N PRO A 356 13.69 5.46 15.22
CA PRO A 356 13.64 6.21 13.97
C PRO A 356 14.54 5.68 12.85
N ARG A 357 15.78 5.29 13.20
CA ARG A 357 16.79 4.84 12.24
C ARG A 357 16.39 3.53 11.57
N ARG A 358 15.82 2.59 12.34
CA ARG A 358 15.26 1.34 11.81
C ARG A 358 14.10 1.60 10.84
N GLU A 359 13.20 2.52 11.19
CA GLU A 359 12.06 2.86 10.34
C GLU A 359 12.50 3.52 9.02
N VAL A 360 13.48 4.43 9.07
CA VAL A 360 14.11 5.02 7.88
C VAL A 360 14.66 3.92 6.96
N ALA A 361 15.47 3.00 7.50
CA ALA A 361 16.08 1.93 6.72
C ALA A 361 15.02 1.00 6.09
N LYS A 362 13.97 0.64 6.87
CA LYS A 362 12.84 -0.15 6.36
C LYS A 362 12.14 0.52 5.18
N LYS A 363 11.93 1.84 5.23
CA LYS A 363 11.28 2.58 4.13
C LYS A 363 12.17 2.71 2.90
N LEU A 364 13.46 3.01 3.08
CA LEU A 364 14.43 3.04 1.98
C LEU A 364 14.48 1.67 1.27
N LEU A 365 14.51 0.58 2.02
CA LEU A 365 14.52 -0.78 1.49
C LEU A 365 13.27 -1.11 0.66
N ASN A 366 12.08 -0.81 1.18
CA ASN A 366 10.82 -1.29 0.59
C ASN A 366 10.23 -0.37 -0.49
N MET A 367 10.55 0.93 -0.51
CA MET A 367 9.84 1.90 -1.35
C MET A 367 10.55 2.24 -2.68
N CYS A 368 11.75 1.73 -2.94
CA CYS A 368 12.49 2.06 -4.16
C CYS A 368 11.90 1.42 -5.42
N TYR A 369 11.53 0.13 -5.37
CA TYR A 369 11.16 -0.64 -6.56
C TYR A 369 9.90 -0.10 -7.24
N GLY A 370 8.90 0.38 -6.48
CA GLY A 370 7.67 0.91 -7.07
C GLY A 370 7.89 2.10 -8.01
N LYS A 371 9.04 2.79 -7.90
CA LYS A 371 9.42 3.86 -8.83
C LYS A 371 10.01 3.36 -10.15
N THR A 372 10.51 2.13 -10.23
CA THR A 372 10.94 1.54 -11.52
C THR A 372 9.72 1.27 -12.42
N ALA A 373 8.58 0.92 -11.83
CA ALA A 373 7.32 0.62 -12.52
C ALA A 373 6.35 1.82 -12.62
N MET A 374 6.82 3.05 -12.50
CA MET A 374 5.95 4.23 -12.50
C MET A 374 5.34 4.48 -13.89
N SER A 375 4.03 4.72 -13.95
CA SER A 375 3.39 5.21 -15.17
C SER A 375 3.80 6.65 -15.46
N GLY A 376 4.02 6.95 -16.74
CA GLY A 376 4.19 8.32 -17.24
C GLY A 376 2.88 9.10 -17.41
N VAL A 377 1.75 8.52 -17.03
CA VAL A 377 0.43 9.15 -17.16
C VAL A 377 0.14 10.01 -15.93
N MET A 378 -0.23 11.27 -16.17
CA MET A 378 -0.67 12.24 -15.17
C MET A 378 -2.06 12.77 -15.53
N GLU A 379 -2.96 12.79 -14.56
CA GLU A 379 -4.29 13.38 -14.73
C GLU A 379 -4.23 14.82 -14.24
N LYS A 380 -4.46 15.78 -15.13
CA LYS A 380 -4.73 17.16 -14.72
C LYS A 380 -6.20 17.29 -14.34
N LYS A 381 -6.41 17.85 -13.16
CA LYS A 381 -7.74 18.03 -12.59
C LYS A 381 -8.04 19.52 -12.45
N LYS A 382 -9.26 19.89 -12.83
CA LYS A 382 -9.84 21.18 -12.47
C LYS A 382 -10.75 20.97 -11.27
N TYR A 383 -10.47 21.71 -10.20
CA TYR A 383 -11.30 21.72 -8.99
C TYR A 383 -12.36 22.82 -9.11
N TYR A 384 -13.53 22.56 -8.55
CA TYR A 384 -14.66 23.48 -8.52
C TYR A 384 -15.53 23.21 -7.30
N ILE A 385 -16.38 24.17 -6.95
CA ILE A 385 -17.43 24.00 -5.94
C ILE A 385 -18.68 23.51 -6.66
N ASN A 386 -19.21 22.35 -6.29
CA ASN A 386 -20.41 21.79 -6.90
C ASN A 386 -21.68 22.46 -6.35
N GLU A 387 -22.85 22.04 -6.85
CA GLU A 387 -24.17 22.54 -6.42
C GLU A 387 -24.45 22.30 -4.92
N LEU A 388 -23.78 21.30 -4.33
CA LEU A 388 -23.84 21.00 -2.91
C LEU A 388 -22.83 21.81 -2.10
N GLY A 389 -22.11 22.78 -2.67
CA GLY A 389 -21.13 23.59 -1.94
C GLY A 389 -19.85 22.85 -1.54
N THR A 390 -19.60 21.65 -2.08
CA THR A 390 -18.40 20.85 -1.77
C THR A 390 -17.37 20.91 -2.88
N VAL A 391 -16.09 20.73 -2.51
CA VAL A 391 -14.99 20.68 -3.48
C VAL A 391 -15.10 19.40 -4.27
N SER A 392 -15.22 19.53 -5.59
CA SER A 392 -15.20 18.42 -6.55
C SER A 392 -14.12 18.66 -7.59
N SER A 393 -13.75 17.60 -8.30
CA SER A 393 -12.74 17.68 -9.36
C SER A 393 -13.20 16.91 -10.60
N ILE A 394 -12.94 17.47 -11.77
CA ILE A 394 -13.05 16.77 -13.06
C ILE A 394 -11.68 16.65 -13.69
N ILE A 395 -11.42 15.51 -14.34
CA ILE A 395 -10.22 15.34 -15.17
C ILE A 395 -10.43 16.18 -16.43
N THR A 396 -9.55 17.14 -16.67
CA THR A 396 -9.62 18.03 -17.84
C THR A 396 -8.63 17.64 -18.94
N GLU A 397 -7.50 17.05 -18.54
CA GLU A 397 -6.44 16.67 -19.47
C GLU A 397 -5.70 15.45 -18.90
N ILE A 398 -5.22 14.58 -19.80
CA ILE A 398 -4.31 13.49 -19.47
C ILE A 398 -2.99 13.81 -20.16
N GLU A 399 -1.95 14.01 -19.36
CA GLU A 399 -0.60 14.24 -19.86
C GLU A 399 0.25 12.97 -19.76
N GLU A 400 1.14 12.82 -20.73
CA GLU A 400 2.15 11.77 -20.74
C GLU A 400 3.54 12.38 -20.58
N ASP A 401 4.20 12.13 -19.45
CA ASP A 401 5.59 12.52 -19.20
C ASP A 401 6.51 11.31 -19.34
N ASP A 402 7.23 11.24 -20.46
CA ASP A 402 8.21 10.19 -20.70
C ASP A 402 9.38 10.23 -19.71
N ASN A 403 9.64 11.37 -19.05
CA ASN A 403 10.69 11.43 -18.04
C ASN A 403 10.34 10.64 -16.79
N MET A 404 9.04 10.42 -16.54
CA MET A 404 8.57 9.56 -15.46
C MET A 404 8.83 8.09 -15.73
N LEU A 405 8.93 7.67 -16.99
CA LEU A 405 9.32 6.29 -17.34
C LEU A 405 10.77 6.07 -16.92
N GLN A 406 10.94 5.12 -16.00
CA GLN A 406 12.25 4.78 -15.42
C GLN A 406 12.80 3.50 -16.08
N TYR A 407 12.75 2.39 -15.34
CA TYR A 407 13.26 1.07 -15.73
C TYR A 407 12.13 0.07 -15.55
N PHE A 408 11.07 0.24 -16.35
CA PHE A 408 9.82 -0.49 -16.20
C PHE A 408 10.03 -2.00 -16.32
N GLN A 409 10.93 -2.46 -17.18
CA GLN A 409 11.36 -3.85 -17.29
C GLN A 409 11.95 -4.42 -15.99
N VAL A 410 12.69 -3.60 -15.22
CA VAL A 410 13.18 -4.00 -13.88
C VAL A 410 12.01 -4.16 -12.93
N GLY A 411 11.03 -3.25 -12.97
CA GLY A 411 9.79 -3.35 -12.19
C GLY A 411 8.99 -4.62 -12.50
N ILE A 412 8.80 -4.95 -13.78
CA ILE A 412 8.16 -6.19 -14.22
C ILE A 412 8.93 -7.40 -13.70
N SER A 413 10.26 -7.43 -13.89
CA SER A 413 11.11 -8.55 -13.47
C SER A 413 11.06 -8.80 -11.97
N ILE A 414 11.09 -7.74 -11.15
CA ILE A 414 10.95 -7.84 -9.68
C ILE A 414 9.61 -8.49 -9.31
N CYS A 415 8.50 -8.02 -9.88
CA CYS A 415 7.17 -8.57 -9.59
C CYS A 415 7.01 -10.01 -10.10
N ALA A 416 7.56 -10.33 -11.28
CA ALA A 416 7.49 -11.68 -11.84
C ALA A 416 8.31 -12.69 -11.01
N ASN A 417 9.52 -12.33 -10.59
CA ASN A 417 10.31 -13.16 -9.67
C ASN A 417 9.63 -13.33 -8.31
N ALA A 418 8.95 -12.29 -7.80
CA ALA A 418 8.20 -12.37 -6.55
C ALA A 418 7.03 -13.36 -6.65
N ARG A 419 6.22 -13.26 -7.72
CA ARG A 419 5.16 -14.24 -8.01
C ARG A 419 5.71 -15.65 -8.19
N GLY A 420 6.78 -15.80 -8.96
CA GLY A 420 7.42 -17.10 -9.17
C GLY A 420 7.83 -17.77 -7.87
N ASP A 421 8.44 -17.02 -6.94
CA ASP A 421 8.80 -17.56 -5.63
C ASP A 421 7.58 -17.98 -4.80
N LEU A 422 6.50 -17.19 -4.81
CA LEU A 422 5.23 -17.57 -4.18
C LEU A 422 4.63 -18.84 -4.83
N PHE A 423 4.66 -18.94 -6.17
CA PHE A 423 4.16 -20.12 -6.89
C PHE A 423 4.98 -21.38 -6.58
N ASP A 424 6.31 -21.26 -6.45
CA ASP A 424 7.17 -22.34 -5.94
C ASP A 424 6.75 -22.78 -4.53
N LYS A 425 6.37 -21.84 -3.65
CA LYS A 425 5.91 -22.19 -2.28
C LYS A 425 4.55 -22.85 -2.29
N CYS A 426 3.60 -22.33 -3.08
CA CYS A 426 2.29 -22.95 -3.29
C CYS A 426 2.43 -24.40 -3.74
N GLU A 427 3.35 -24.68 -4.67
CA GLU A 427 3.60 -26.03 -5.14
C GLU A 427 4.21 -26.91 -4.03
N LYS A 428 5.22 -26.41 -3.32
CA LYS A 428 5.88 -27.15 -2.23
C LYS A 428 4.93 -27.55 -1.12
N VAL A 429 3.97 -26.70 -0.77
CA VAL A 429 2.91 -27.01 0.21
C VAL A 429 1.77 -27.85 -0.36
N GLY A 430 1.78 -28.08 -1.67
CA GLY A 430 0.68 -28.65 -2.44
C GLY A 430 -0.38 -27.59 -2.72
N CYS A 431 -0.55 -27.22 -3.98
CA CYS A 431 -1.47 -26.16 -4.41
C CYS A 431 -2.91 -26.38 -3.90
N ASN A 432 -3.38 -27.63 -3.83
CA ASN A 432 -4.67 -27.99 -3.25
C ASN A 432 -4.86 -27.61 -1.77
N ASN A 433 -3.77 -27.52 -1.00
CA ASN A 433 -3.80 -27.16 0.40
C ASN A 433 -3.80 -25.63 0.61
N VAL A 434 -3.53 -24.86 -0.43
CA VAL A 434 -3.47 -23.39 -0.36
C VAL A 434 -4.88 -22.84 -0.14
N LEU A 435 -5.05 -22.11 0.96
CA LEU A 435 -6.31 -21.47 1.34
C LEU A 435 -6.35 -20.00 0.93
N TYR A 436 -5.22 -19.31 1.05
CA TYR A 436 -5.12 -17.90 0.72
C TYR A 436 -3.68 -17.49 0.42
N THR A 437 -3.52 -16.53 -0.48
CA THR A 437 -2.26 -15.83 -0.71
C THR A 437 -2.51 -14.33 -0.82
N ASP A 438 -1.54 -13.51 -0.40
CA ASP A 438 -1.50 -12.08 -0.71
C ASP A 438 -0.05 -11.64 -0.81
N THR A 439 0.40 -11.45 -2.05
CA THR A 439 1.72 -10.95 -2.43
C THR A 439 2.88 -11.76 -1.85
N ASP A 440 3.23 -11.52 -0.59
CA ASP A 440 4.34 -12.09 0.17
C ASP A 440 3.92 -13.15 1.18
N SER A 441 2.65 -13.54 1.18
CA SER A 441 2.11 -14.38 2.24
C SER A 441 1.30 -15.57 1.70
N ILE A 442 1.39 -16.72 2.40
CA ILE A 442 0.69 -17.98 2.07
C ILE A 442 0.05 -18.58 3.32
N LYS A 443 -1.21 -18.98 3.20
CA LYS A 443 -1.98 -19.65 4.26
C LYS A 443 -2.49 -20.97 3.70
N PHE A 444 -2.18 -22.08 4.37
CA PHE A 444 -2.41 -23.42 3.82
C PHE A 444 -2.69 -24.47 4.89
N ILE A 445 -3.34 -25.56 4.49
CA ILE A 445 -3.52 -26.75 5.32
C ILE A 445 -2.20 -27.52 5.38
N CYS A 446 -1.67 -27.70 6.59
CA CYS A 446 -0.45 -28.46 6.83
C CYS A 446 -0.79 -29.88 7.28
N ASN A 447 -0.57 -30.86 6.41
CA ASN A 447 -0.78 -32.28 6.72
C ASN A 447 0.47 -32.98 7.31
N ASP A 448 1.65 -32.39 7.06
CA ASP A 448 2.94 -32.81 7.60
C ASP A 448 3.89 -31.60 7.65
N ARG A 449 4.36 -31.24 8.85
CA ARG A 449 5.28 -30.12 9.07
C ARG A 449 6.64 -30.28 8.38
N LYS A 450 7.03 -31.49 7.95
CA LYS A 450 8.24 -31.70 7.12
C LYS A 450 8.22 -30.91 5.81
N VAL A 451 7.05 -30.42 5.39
CA VAL A 451 6.95 -29.48 4.27
C VAL A 451 7.75 -28.19 4.49
N LEU A 452 7.90 -27.78 5.75
CA LEU A 452 8.69 -26.61 6.13
C LEU A 452 10.19 -26.82 5.87
N ASP A 453 10.70 -28.05 5.86
CA ASP A 453 12.10 -28.34 5.50
C ASP A 453 12.43 -27.99 4.04
N LYS A 454 11.39 -27.85 3.19
CA LYS A 454 11.50 -27.44 1.78
C LYS A 454 11.39 -25.92 1.59
N ILE A 455 11.14 -25.18 2.67
CA ILE A 455 10.95 -23.74 2.70
C ILE A 455 12.05 -23.14 3.59
N ASN A 456 12.66 -22.04 3.17
CA ASN A 456 13.67 -21.38 3.98
C ASN A 456 13.00 -20.61 5.12
N ILE A 457 12.79 -21.26 6.27
CA ILE A 457 12.16 -20.65 7.45
C ILE A 457 13.18 -19.87 8.28
N ASP A 458 12.93 -18.58 8.50
CA ASP A 458 13.68 -17.70 9.41
C ASP A 458 12.88 -16.42 9.68
N ASP A 459 12.84 -15.94 10.92
CA ASP A 459 12.02 -14.79 11.32
C ASP A 459 12.56 -13.42 10.88
N LYS A 460 13.83 -13.35 10.45
CA LYS A 460 14.53 -12.08 10.24
C LYS A 460 15.32 -12.03 8.95
N LYS A 461 15.79 -13.16 8.43
CA LYS A 461 16.65 -13.23 7.25
C LYS A 461 15.88 -12.82 5.99
N LEU A 462 16.51 -12.00 5.16
CA LEU A 462 15.95 -11.52 3.89
C LEU A 462 15.52 -12.69 3.00
N GLY A 463 14.30 -12.63 2.48
CA GLY A 463 13.76 -13.65 1.58
C GLY A 463 13.40 -14.98 2.24
N CYS A 464 13.58 -15.10 3.56
CA CYS A 464 13.10 -16.25 4.33
C CYS A 464 11.65 -16.04 4.75
N TRP A 465 10.95 -17.16 4.94
CA TRP A 465 9.56 -17.20 5.33
C TRP A 465 9.46 -17.31 6.86
N LYS A 466 8.65 -16.45 7.46
CA LYS A 466 8.34 -16.44 8.88
C LYS A 466 7.02 -17.17 9.11
N VAL A 467 6.94 -17.97 10.17
CA VAL A 467 5.66 -18.48 10.67
C VAL A 467 4.97 -17.35 11.44
N GLU A 468 3.84 -16.86 10.93
CA GLU A 468 3.08 -15.77 11.53
C GLU A 468 1.95 -16.24 12.44
N GLY A 469 1.44 -17.45 12.23
CA GLY A 469 0.34 -17.99 13.02
C GLY A 469 -0.05 -19.41 12.63
N GLU A 470 -0.74 -20.07 13.55
CA GLU A 470 -1.20 -21.46 13.49
C GLU A 470 -2.68 -21.52 13.90
N PRO A 471 -3.59 -20.94 13.10
CA PRO A 471 -4.98 -20.78 13.50
C PRO A 471 -5.72 -22.12 13.62
N LYS A 472 -6.59 -22.24 14.63
CA LYS A 472 -7.51 -23.38 14.77
C LYS A 472 -8.65 -23.31 13.75
N ILE A 473 -9.05 -22.11 13.34
CA ILE A 473 -10.06 -21.88 12.31
C ILE A 473 -9.56 -20.80 11.36
N PHE A 474 -9.69 -21.00 10.06
CA PHE A 474 -9.37 -20.03 9.02
C PHE A 474 -10.49 -19.98 7.98
N LYS A 475 -10.95 -18.77 7.66
CA LYS A 475 -11.99 -18.53 6.67
C LYS A 475 -11.58 -17.39 5.74
N PRO A 476 -11.04 -17.70 4.55
CA PRO A 476 -10.84 -16.70 3.52
C PRO A 476 -12.20 -16.25 2.96
N LEU A 477 -12.35 -14.94 2.76
CA LEU A 477 -13.59 -14.35 2.25
C LEU A 477 -13.38 -13.77 0.86
N ALA A 478 -12.32 -13.00 0.66
CA ALA A 478 -12.00 -12.39 -0.62
C ALA A 478 -10.53 -11.95 -0.60
N PRO A 479 -9.97 -11.51 -1.74
CA PRO A 479 -8.72 -10.78 -1.74
C PRO A 479 -8.69 -9.71 -0.63
N LYS A 480 -7.68 -9.79 0.24
CA LYS A 480 -7.44 -8.89 1.39
C LYS A 480 -8.52 -8.92 2.48
N LYS A 481 -9.31 -10.00 2.53
CA LYS A 481 -10.38 -10.20 3.51
C LYS A 481 -10.44 -11.64 3.99
N TYR A 482 -10.17 -11.87 5.27
CA TYR A 482 -10.21 -13.20 5.88
C TYR A 482 -10.38 -13.09 7.40
N ILE A 483 -10.82 -14.20 8.00
CA ILE A 483 -11.05 -14.34 9.44
C ILE A 483 -10.26 -15.54 9.92
N TYR A 484 -9.67 -15.46 11.10
CA TYR A 484 -9.05 -16.61 11.73
C TYR A 484 -9.22 -16.59 13.24
N TYR A 485 -9.18 -17.76 13.86
CA TYR A 485 -9.24 -17.93 15.31
C TYR A 485 -7.98 -18.61 15.81
N GLU A 486 -7.28 -17.93 16.70
CA GLU A 486 -6.00 -18.36 17.27
C GLU A 486 -5.89 -17.83 18.70
N ASN A 487 -5.28 -18.59 19.61
CA ASN A 487 -5.00 -18.14 20.99
C ASN A 487 -6.20 -17.54 21.74
N GLU A 488 -7.38 -18.15 21.63
CA GLU A 488 -8.65 -17.67 22.22
C GLU A 488 -9.11 -16.30 21.69
N ARG A 489 -8.68 -15.93 20.49
CA ARG A 489 -9.03 -14.66 19.87
C ARG A 489 -9.49 -14.86 18.44
N LEU A 490 -10.55 -14.13 18.08
CA LEU A 490 -11.05 -14.02 16.72
C LEU A 490 -10.39 -12.80 16.07
N HIS A 491 -9.64 -13.03 15.01
CA HIS A 491 -8.94 -12.02 14.23
C HIS A 491 -9.68 -11.78 12.92
N ILE A 492 -9.80 -10.52 12.52
CA ILE A 492 -10.46 -10.14 11.26
C ILE A 492 -9.53 -9.22 10.47
N THR A 493 -9.19 -9.65 9.26
CA THR A 493 -8.56 -8.80 8.26
C THR A 493 -9.61 -8.39 7.26
N SER A 494 -9.91 -7.08 7.15
CA SER A 494 -10.90 -6.57 6.20
C SER A 494 -10.45 -5.23 5.61
N ALA A 495 -9.58 -5.31 4.58
CA ALA A 495 -9.07 -4.12 3.92
C ALA A 495 -10.22 -3.23 3.39
N GLY A 496 -10.17 -1.94 3.70
CA GLY A 496 -11.18 -0.95 3.32
C GLY A 496 -12.30 -0.69 4.34
N PHE A 497 -12.36 -1.47 5.43
CA PHE A 497 -13.38 -1.32 6.48
C PHE A 497 -12.77 -0.88 7.81
N ASN A 498 -13.59 -0.27 8.68
CA ASN A 498 -13.20 -0.02 10.07
C ASN A 498 -13.46 -1.29 10.88
N HIS A 499 -12.42 -1.87 11.46
CA HIS A 499 -12.53 -3.10 12.23
C HIS A 499 -13.55 -2.99 13.39
N SER A 500 -13.65 -1.84 14.05
CA SER A 500 -14.64 -1.65 15.14
C SER A 500 -16.09 -1.71 14.63
N GLU A 501 -16.35 -1.17 13.43
CA GLU A 501 -17.67 -1.24 12.79
C GLU A 501 -17.98 -2.66 12.30
N VAL A 502 -16.97 -3.38 11.83
CA VAL A 502 -17.10 -4.79 11.44
C VAL A 502 -17.49 -5.65 12.65
N PHE A 503 -16.77 -5.51 13.77
CA PHE A 503 -17.11 -6.23 15.00
C PHE A 503 -18.47 -5.82 15.58
N ARG A 504 -18.85 -4.55 15.48
CA ARG A 504 -20.20 -4.09 15.86
C ARG A 504 -21.27 -4.73 14.99
N ALA A 505 -21.08 -4.77 13.68
CA ALA A 505 -22.03 -5.38 12.74
C ALA A 505 -22.20 -6.88 12.99
N LEU A 506 -21.17 -7.56 13.50
CA LEU A 506 -21.24 -8.96 13.92
C LEU A 506 -22.05 -9.18 15.20
N GLY A 507 -22.36 -8.11 15.93
CA GLY A 507 -22.96 -8.16 17.26
C GLY A 507 -21.98 -8.65 18.32
N CYS A 508 -20.66 -8.48 18.11
CA CYS A 508 -19.69 -8.77 19.16
C CYS A 508 -19.84 -7.74 20.30
N PRO A 509 -19.75 -8.18 21.58
CA PRO A 509 -19.84 -7.26 22.72
C PRO A 509 -18.72 -6.21 22.62
N TYR A 510 -19.12 -4.93 22.57
CA TYR A 510 -18.19 -3.80 22.50
C TYR A 510 -17.46 -3.64 23.84
N ILE A 511 -16.17 -3.93 23.89
CA ILE A 511 -15.36 -3.76 25.10
C ILE A 511 -14.57 -2.45 24.97
N LYS A 512 -14.89 -1.48 25.80
CA LYS A 512 -14.50 -0.07 25.60
C LYS A 512 -13.00 0.22 25.77
N ASN A 513 -12.17 -0.74 26.23
CA ASN A 513 -10.91 -0.42 26.93
C ASN A 513 -9.67 -1.27 26.59
N ASP A 514 -9.67 -2.06 25.51
CA ASP A 514 -8.50 -2.90 25.22
C ASP A 514 -7.72 -2.39 24.02
N LYS A 515 -6.43 -2.06 24.23
CA LYS A 515 -5.53 -1.54 23.18
C LYS A 515 -5.35 -2.54 22.03
N ASP A 516 -5.63 -3.82 22.27
CA ASP A 516 -5.47 -4.92 21.32
C ASP A 516 -6.74 -5.21 20.48
N GLN A 517 -7.85 -4.49 20.71
CA GLN A 517 -9.14 -4.78 20.07
C GLN A 517 -9.33 -4.23 18.66
N TYR A 518 -8.36 -3.50 18.13
CA TYR A 518 -8.46 -3.04 16.75
C TYR A 518 -8.30 -4.17 15.74
N GLU A 519 -7.74 -5.33 16.11
CA GLU A 519 -7.47 -6.42 15.15
C GLU A 519 -8.03 -7.78 15.60
N SER A 520 -8.37 -7.94 16.89
CA SER A 520 -8.89 -9.21 17.42
C SER A 520 -9.75 -9.05 18.66
N ILE A 521 -10.66 -10.01 18.92
CA ILE A 521 -11.50 -10.06 20.13
C ILE A 521 -11.32 -11.39 20.83
N LYS A 522 -11.20 -11.37 22.16
CA LYS A 522 -11.16 -12.59 22.99
C LYS A 522 -12.54 -13.25 23.03
N LEU A 523 -12.63 -14.51 22.59
CA LEU A 523 -13.85 -15.30 22.51
C LEU A 523 -13.51 -16.77 22.76
N ASN A 524 -14.46 -17.57 23.24
CA ASN A 524 -14.31 -19.02 23.15
C ASN A 524 -14.55 -19.50 21.71
N ILE A 525 -14.23 -20.77 21.43
CA ILE A 525 -14.28 -21.31 20.06
C ILE A 525 -15.71 -21.41 19.51
N ASP A 526 -16.70 -21.70 20.35
CA ASP A 526 -18.10 -21.84 19.94
C ASP A 526 -18.69 -20.49 19.53
N ASP A 527 -18.42 -19.45 20.32
CA ASP A 527 -18.78 -18.07 20.01
C ASP A 527 -18.06 -17.59 18.73
N ALA A 528 -16.76 -17.88 18.61
CA ALA A 528 -16.00 -17.56 17.40
C ALA A 528 -16.63 -18.21 16.15
N MET A 529 -16.98 -19.50 16.22
CA MET A 529 -17.68 -20.20 15.14
C MET A 529 -19.04 -19.58 14.82
N HIS A 530 -19.80 -19.19 15.84
CA HIS A 530 -21.07 -18.48 15.64
C HIS A 530 -20.88 -17.17 14.85
N PHE A 531 -19.89 -16.35 15.19
CA PHE A 531 -19.59 -15.10 14.45
C PHE A 531 -19.05 -15.36 13.04
N ILE A 532 -18.21 -16.38 12.87
CA ILE A 532 -17.69 -16.80 11.56
C ILE A 532 -18.83 -17.25 10.64
N ASN A 533 -19.85 -17.92 11.17
CA ASN A 533 -21.03 -18.33 10.41
C ASN A 533 -21.95 -17.14 10.08
N LYS A 534 -22.07 -16.14 10.98
CA LYS A 534 -22.81 -14.90 10.67
C LYS A 534 -22.29 -14.18 9.44
N TYR A 535 -20.99 -14.26 9.17
CA TYR A 535 -20.38 -13.71 7.96
C TYR A 535 -20.93 -14.30 6.66
N ASP A 536 -21.48 -15.52 6.66
CA ASP A 536 -22.03 -16.16 5.46
C ASP A 536 -23.33 -15.49 4.97
N PHE A 537 -24.03 -14.78 5.86
CA PHE A 537 -25.30 -14.12 5.56
C PHE A 537 -25.13 -12.70 5.02
N GLY A 538 -23.89 -12.22 4.87
CA GLY A 538 -23.58 -10.85 4.48
C GLY A 538 -23.66 -9.87 5.65
N LEU A 539 -22.68 -8.96 5.74
CA LEU A 539 -22.65 -7.93 6.78
C LEU A 539 -22.77 -6.55 6.16
N GLN A 540 -23.81 -5.81 6.54
CA GLN A 540 -23.86 -4.38 6.24
C GLN A 540 -22.94 -3.64 7.21
N VAL A 541 -21.88 -3.05 6.66
CA VAL A 541 -20.89 -2.32 7.46
C VAL A 541 -20.79 -0.90 6.91
N LEU A 542 -20.85 0.07 7.82
CA LEU A 542 -20.48 1.45 7.52
C LEU A 542 -19.01 1.47 7.11
N CYS A 543 -18.72 1.82 5.84
CA CYS A 543 -17.34 1.82 5.39
C CYS A 543 -16.58 3.02 5.99
N LYS A 544 -15.25 3.03 5.95
CA LYS A 544 -14.45 4.18 6.45
C LYS A 544 -14.83 5.54 5.83
N GLN A 545 -15.56 5.53 4.70
CA GLN A 545 -16.03 6.73 4.02
C GLN A 545 -17.30 7.35 4.64
N SER A 546 -17.97 6.68 5.58
CA SER A 546 -19.26 7.12 6.16
C SER A 546 -19.18 8.33 7.12
N ARG A 547 -18.06 9.06 7.12
CA ARG A 547 -17.85 10.34 7.82
C ARG A 547 -16.92 11.29 7.04
N MET A 548 -16.78 11.11 5.72
CA MET A 548 -15.92 12.01 4.96
C MET A 548 -16.57 13.38 4.84
N VAL A 549 -15.85 14.40 5.29
CA VAL A 549 -16.21 15.79 5.10
C VAL A 549 -15.35 16.33 3.96
N GLU A 550 -15.97 16.87 2.92
CA GLU A 550 -15.26 17.57 1.85
C GLU A 550 -15.74 19.02 1.77
N GLY A 551 -14.81 19.97 1.92
CA GLY A 551 -15.10 21.39 1.75
C GLY A 551 -16.11 21.90 2.78
N GLY A 552 -16.15 21.30 3.97
CA GLY A 552 -17.07 21.69 5.02
C GLY A 552 -18.49 21.12 4.88
N ARG A 553 -18.72 20.02 4.15
CA ARG A 553 -19.97 19.24 4.28
C ARG A 553 -19.74 17.73 4.35
N LEU A 554 -20.62 17.05 5.08
CA LEU A 554 -20.69 15.59 5.17
C LEU A 554 -21.09 15.00 3.82
N ILE A 555 -20.28 14.08 3.31
CA ILE A 555 -20.66 13.21 2.20
C ILE A 555 -21.49 12.07 2.79
N SER A 556 -22.63 11.77 2.19
CA SER A 556 -23.61 10.78 2.67
C SER A 556 -22.98 9.46 3.12
N GLU A 557 -23.59 8.82 4.13
CA GLU A 557 -23.12 7.54 4.67
C GLU A 557 -23.11 6.47 3.59
N VAL A 558 -21.91 6.04 3.17
CA VAL A 558 -21.77 4.90 2.27
C VAL A 558 -21.77 3.62 3.11
N GLN A 559 -22.92 2.95 3.22
CA GLN A 559 -22.99 1.58 3.69
C GLN A 559 -22.49 0.64 2.59
N LYS A 560 -21.56 -0.26 2.93
CA LYS A 560 -21.08 -1.30 2.03
C LYS A 560 -21.37 -2.66 2.63
N GLU A 561 -21.94 -3.53 1.82
CA GLU A 561 -22.19 -4.90 2.23
C GLU A 561 -20.92 -5.74 1.99
N ILE A 562 -20.41 -6.36 3.05
CA ILE A 562 -19.43 -7.44 2.97
C ILE A 562 -20.21 -8.71 2.64
N LYS A 563 -20.41 -8.98 1.35
CA LYS A 563 -21.02 -10.22 0.88
C LYS A 563 -20.01 -11.37 0.88
N LYS A 564 -20.53 -12.60 1.03
CA LYS A 564 -19.84 -13.82 0.60
C LYS A 564 -19.36 -13.63 -0.85
N PRO A 565 -18.15 -14.05 -1.22
CA PRO A 565 -17.84 -14.20 -2.63
C PRO A 565 -18.90 -15.14 -3.22
N LYS A 566 -19.58 -14.74 -4.31
CA LYS A 566 -20.14 -15.78 -5.18
C LYS A 566 -18.98 -16.71 -5.45
N SER A 567 -19.14 -18.00 -5.19
CA SER A 567 -18.08 -19.01 -5.35
C SER A 567 -17.25 -18.65 -6.57
N MET A 568 -15.98 -18.29 -6.37
CA MET A 568 -15.03 -18.13 -7.47
C MET A 568 -14.52 -19.52 -7.80
N ILE A 569 -15.45 -20.34 -8.26
CA ILE A 569 -15.26 -21.51 -9.12
C ILE A 569 -16.42 -21.41 -10.10
#